data_AF-A0A7V2JHM0-F1
#
_entry.id   AF-A0A7V2JHM0-F1
#
_cell.length_a   1.000
_cell.length_b   1.000
_cell.length_c   1.000
_cell.angle_alpha   90.00
_cell.angle_beta   90.00
_cell.angle_gamma   90.00
#
_symmetry.space_group_name_H-M   'P 1'
#
loop_
_entity.id
_entity.type
_entity.pdbx_description
1 polymer ?
#
loop_
_entity_poly.entity_id
_entity_poly.type
_entity_poly.pdbx_seq_one_letter_code
_entity_poly.pdbx_strand_id
1 'polypeptide(L)'
;MAVLLLLVVYSLSHAASPPVLLASLDAGYMLKGDDSRVTRYRYLVSLLDDKYTETPTQIGDMTVTAQKQLKDKYGIRTNLLTILEDTNRIILSTINNPKPKYAEWAAAYVVLVGGGQDHKEAALDLQALAQVYGLL
;
A
#
# COMPACT_ATOMS: atom_id res chain seq x y z
N MET A 1 -24.62 -17.27 -13.03
CA MET A 1 -24.64 -16.58 -11.71
C MET A 1 -23.45 -15.62 -11.48
N ALA A 2 -22.69 -15.20 -12.50
CA ALA A 2 -21.57 -14.26 -12.32
C ALA A 2 -21.98 -12.77 -12.42
N VAL A 3 -23.10 -12.47 -13.09
CA VAL A 3 -23.53 -11.10 -13.37
C VAL A 3 -24.12 -10.41 -12.13
N LEU A 4 -24.67 -11.17 -11.18
CA LEU A 4 -25.27 -10.61 -9.97
C LEU A 4 -24.22 -10.08 -8.97
N LEU A 5 -23.02 -10.67 -8.95
CA LEU A 5 -21.91 -10.24 -8.09
C LEU A 5 -21.32 -8.90 -8.54
N LEU A 6 -21.27 -8.63 -9.84
CA LEU A 6 -20.83 -7.35 -10.40
C LEU A 6 -21.81 -6.20 -10.10
N LEU A 7 -23.11 -6.49 -10.02
CA LEU A 7 -24.14 -5.49 -9.71
C LEU A 7 -24.17 -5.10 -8.23
N VAL A 8 -23.91 -6.02 -7.30
CA VAL A 8 -23.85 -5.69 -5.86
C VAL A 8 -22.67 -4.76 -5.54
N VAL A 9 -21.56 -4.85 -6.28
CA VAL A 9 -20.43 -3.93 -6.15
C VAL A 9 -20.78 -2.52 -6.66
N TYR A 10 -21.72 -2.41 -7.62
CA TYR A 10 -22.09 -1.13 -8.25
C TYR A 10 -23.15 -0.33 -7.46
N SER A 11 -23.96 -0.99 -6.61
CA SER A 11 -25.14 -0.38 -5.97
C SER A 11 -24.92 0.19 -4.55
N LEU A 12 -23.68 0.17 -4.03
CA LEU A 12 -23.29 0.73 -2.73
C LEU A 12 -22.39 1.96 -2.87
N SER A 13 -22.63 2.78 -3.89
CA SER A 13 -21.93 4.05 -4.16
C SER A 13 -22.34 5.19 -3.21
N HIS A 14 -22.38 4.93 -1.90
CA HIS A 14 -21.67 5.84 -1.00
C HIS A 14 -20.21 5.44 -1.16
N ALA A 15 -19.49 6.13 -2.05
CA ALA A 15 -18.14 5.75 -2.50
C ALA A 15 -17.31 5.18 -1.34
N ALA A 16 -17.14 3.86 -1.33
CA ALA A 16 -16.44 3.19 -0.25
C ALA A 16 -15.03 3.78 -0.16
N SER A 17 -14.62 4.17 1.04
CA SER A 17 -13.34 4.86 1.22
C SER A 17 -12.18 3.95 0.80
N PRO A 18 -11.03 4.51 0.37
CA PRO A 18 -9.87 3.70 -0.03
C PRO A 18 -9.49 2.62 1.00
N PRO A 19 -9.52 2.87 2.33
CA PRO A 19 -9.28 1.82 3.33
C PRO A 19 -10.28 0.66 3.28
N VAL A 20 -11.56 0.92 3.01
CA VAL A 20 -12.59 -0.13 2.89
C VAL A 20 -12.31 -0.98 1.65
N LEU A 21 -12.00 -0.33 0.52
CA LEU A 21 -11.71 -1.02 -0.74
C LEU A 21 -10.46 -1.90 -0.61
N LEU A 22 -9.37 -1.37 -0.08
CA LEU A 22 -8.11 -2.12 0.11
C LEU A 22 -8.31 -3.32 1.04
N ALA A 23 -8.94 -3.12 2.20
CA ALA A 23 -9.18 -4.20 3.15
C ALA A 23 -10.12 -5.28 2.57
N SER A 24 -11.11 -4.87 1.77
CA SER A 24 -12.04 -5.79 1.10
C SER A 24 -11.37 -6.59 -0.01
N LEU A 25 -10.47 -5.97 -0.79
CA LEU A 25 -9.67 -6.64 -1.80
C LEU A 25 -8.79 -7.72 -1.18
N ASP A 26 -8.11 -7.41 -0.08
CA ASP A 26 -7.27 -8.38 0.64
C ASP A 26 -8.09 -9.50 1.29
N ALA A 27 -9.29 -9.19 1.78
CA ALA A 27 -10.19 -10.19 2.37
C ALA A 27 -10.89 -11.08 1.33
N GLY A 28 -10.98 -10.64 0.08
CA GLY A 28 -11.74 -11.32 -0.98
C GLY A 28 -13.26 -11.12 -0.91
N TYR A 29 -13.75 -10.22 -0.06
CA TYR A 29 -15.17 -9.86 0.05
C TYR A 29 -15.35 -8.45 0.64
N MET A 30 -16.51 -7.85 0.43
CA MET A 30 -16.80 -6.48 0.89
C MET A 30 -16.89 -6.40 2.42
N LEU A 31 -16.08 -5.54 3.02
CA LEU A 31 -16.09 -5.25 4.45
C LEU A 31 -16.94 -4.02 4.78
N LYS A 32 -17.43 -3.98 6.03
CA LYS A 32 -18.09 -2.79 6.58
C LYS A 32 -17.04 -1.78 7.05
N GLY A 33 -17.42 -0.50 7.06
CA GLY A 33 -16.51 0.59 7.40
C GLY A 33 -15.96 0.58 8.83
N ASP A 34 -16.64 -0.12 9.75
CA ASP A 34 -16.31 -0.29 11.16
C ASP A 34 -15.59 -1.63 11.46
N ASP A 35 -15.33 -2.46 10.45
CA ASP A 35 -14.53 -3.69 10.62
C ASP A 35 -13.10 -3.34 11.08
N SER A 36 -12.58 -4.08 12.05
CA SER A 36 -11.25 -3.82 12.63
C SER A 36 -10.11 -3.89 11.61
N ARG A 37 -10.27 -4.67 10.53
CA ARG A 37 -9.32 -4.69 9.40
C ARG A 37 -9.35 -3.36 8.66
N VAL A 38 -10.55 -2.82 8.38
CA VAL A 38 -10.69 -1.49 7.76
C VAL A 38 -10.06 -0.42 8.65
N THR A 39 -10.18 -0.51 9.97
CA THR A 39 -9.52 0.41 10.90
C THR A 39 -7.99 0.39 10.74
N ARG A 40 -7.37 -0.79 10.64
CA ARG A 40 -5.92 -0.92 10.43
C ARG A 40 -5.48 -0.31 9.10
N TYR A 41 -6.21 -0.58 8.02
CA TYR A 41 -5.96 0.04 6.72
C TYR A 41 -6.10 1.56 6.76
N ARG A 42 -7.12 2.07 7.46
CA ARG A 42 -7.34 3.51 7.59
C ARG A 42 -6.19 4.18 8.31
N TYR A 43 -5.70 3.57 9.37
CA TYR A 43 -4.54 4.06 10.11
C TYR A 43 -3.29 4.10 9.22
N LEU A 44 -2.97 3.02 8.52
CA LEU A 44 -1.79 2.96 7.65
C LEU A 44 -1.85 3.94 6.49
N VAL A 45 -3.00 4.03 5.81
CA VAL A 45 -3.18 4.98 4.70
C VAL A 45 -3.04 6.42 5.19
N SER A 46 -3.57 6.76 6.36
CA SER A 46 -3.40 8.09 6.96
C SER A 46 -1.92 8.40 7.25
N LEU A 47 -1.17 7.45 7.82
CA LEU A 47 0.26 7.66 8.08
C LEU A 47 1.07 7.86 6.79
N LEU A 48 0.70 7.15 5.73
CA LEU A 48 1.37 7.27 4.43
C LEU A 48 1.01 8.58 3.73
N ASP A 49 -0.24 9.04 3.80
CA ASP A 49 -0.69 10.35 3.30
C ASP A 49 0.04 11.50 4.00
N ASP A 50 0.27 11.37 5.31
CA ASP A 50 1.08 12.33 6.06
C ASP A 50 2.56 12.30 5.64
N LYS A 51 3.08 11.15 5.21
CA LYS A 51 4.50 10.95 4.87
C LYS A 51 4.86 11.31 3.43
N TYR A 52 3.96 11.05 2.48
CA TYR A 52 4.22 11.15 1.05
C TYR A 52 3.43 12.28 0.38
N THR A 53 3.66 12.51 -0.91
CA THR A 53 2.93 13.52 -1.70
C THR A 53 1.56 13.05 -2.18
N GLU A 54 1.37 11.74 -2.23
CA GLU A 54 0.21 11.09 -2.83
C GLU A 54 -0.99 11.07 -1.88
N THR A 55 -2.17 11.31 -2.45
CA THR A 55 -3.45 11.20 -1.74
C THR A 55 -3.75 9.76 -1.30
N PRO A 56 -4.68 9.55 -0.35
CA PRO A 56 -5.10 8.22 0.09
C PRO A 56 -5.53 7.27 -1.04
N THR A 57 -6.22 7.80 -2.06
CA THR A 57 -6.63 7.02 -3.23
C THR A 57 -5.43 6.58 -4.06
N GLN A 58 -4.49 7.50 -4.34
CA GLN A 58 -3.27 7.19 -5.08
C GLN A 58 -2.40 6.17 -4.35
N ILE A 59 -2.25 6.31 -3.03
CA ILE A 59 -1.54 5.32 -2.19
C ILE A 59 -2.19 3.94 -2.35
N GLY A 60 -3.52 3.85 -2.32
CA GLY A 60 -4.26 2.61 -2.55
C GLY A 60 -3.98 2.00 -3.93
N ASP A 61 -4.13 2.79 -4.99
CA ASP A 61 -3.92 2.34 -6.38
C ASP A 61 -2.48 1.84 -6.62
N MET A 62 -1.50 2.55 -6.08
CA MET A 62 -0.08 2.19 -6.17
C MET A 62 0.24 0.93 -5.38
N THR A 63 -0.40 0.72 -4.23
CA THR A 63 -0.26 -0.51 -3.44
C THR A 63 -0.79 -1.73 -4.19
N VAL A 64 -1.98 -1.61 -4.81
CA VAL A 64 -2.56 -2.66 -5.66
C VAL A 64 -1.65 -2.93 -6.86
N THR A 65 -1.09 -1.88 -7.45
CA THR A 65 -0.12 -2.00 -8.55
C THR A 65 1.15 -2.75 -8.10
N ALA A 66 1.69 -2.44 -6.93
CA ALA A 66 2.87 -3.11 -6.37
C ALA A 66 2.60 -4.61 -6.12
N GLN A 67 1.46 -4.96 -5.51
CA GLN A 67 1.06 -6.36 -5.31
C GLN A 67 0.96 -7.10 -6.64
N LYS A 68 0.32 -6.47 -7.64
CA LYS A 68 0.20 -7.03 -8.98
C LYS A 68 1.57 -7.26 -9.62
N GLN A 69 2.50 -6.32 -9.50
CA GLN A 69 3.85 -6.47 -10.04
C GLN A 69 4.63 -7.60 -9.36
N LEU A 70 4.55 -7.73 -8.03
CA LEU A 70 5.16 -8.85 -7.30
C LEU A 70 4.63 -10.20 -7.80
N LYS A 71 3.33 -10.30 -8.01
CA LYS A 71 2.70 -11.52 -8.53
C LYS A 71 3.06 -11.79 -9.98
N ASP A 72 2.83 -10.83 -10.87
CA ASP A 72 2.87 -11.05 -12.32
C ASP A 72 4.31 -11.11 -12.85
N LYS A 73 5.24 -10.37 -12.26
CA LYS A 73 6.65 -10.33 -12.70
C LYS A 73 7.56 -11.28 -11.95
N TYR A 74 7.31 -11.50 -10.66
CA TYR A 74 8.20 -12.26 -9.79
C TYR A 74 7.57 -13.54 -9.23
N GLY A 75 6.28 -13.80 -9.49
CA GLY A 75 5.58 -14.96 -8.96
C GLY A 75 5.31 -14.91 -7.45
N ILE A 76 5.53 -13.76 -6.80
CA ILE A 76 5.42 -13.58 -5.35
C ILE A 76 4.00 -13.15 -5.00
N ARG A 77 3.32 -13.96 -4.17
CA ARG A 77 2.01 -13.61 -3.63
C ARG A 77 2.21 -12.94 -2.27
N THR A 78 1.67 -11.74 -2.12
CA THR A 78 1.69 -10.99 -0.87
C THR A 78 0.35 -10.28 -0.67
N ASN A 79 0.09 -9.82 0.55
CA ASN A 79 -1.11 -9.08 0.92
C ASN A 79 -0.86 -7.58 0.77
N LEU A 80 -1.88 -6.80 0.43
CA LEU A 80 -1.81 -5.34 0.36
C LEU A 80 -1.40 -4.74 1.71
N LEU A 81 -1.86 -5.36 2.80
CA LEU A 81 -1.51 -4.93 4.16
C LEU A 81 -0.01 -4.97 4.40
N THR A 82 0.66 -6.05 3.96
CA THR A 82 2.12 -6.21 4.10
C THR A 82 2.86 -5.07 3.40
N ILE A 83 2.46 -4.75 2.17
CA ILE A 83 3.09 -3.67 1.38
C ILE A 83 2.93 -2.31 2.06
N LEU A 84 1.72 -2.00 2.56
CA LEU A 84 1.46 -0.76 3.30
C LEU A 84 2.30 -0.67 4.57
N GLU A 85 2.38 -1.77 5.33
CA GLU A 85 3.13 -1.83 6.57
C GLU A 85 4.62 -1.64 6.35
N ASP A 86 5.19 -2.38 5.40
CA ASP A 86 6.63 -2.37 5.17
C ASP A 86 7.08 -1.08 4.50
N THR A 87 6.27 -0.49 3.62
CA THR A 87 6.53 0.88 3.11
C THR A 87 6.38 1.92 4.23
N ASN A 88 5.42 1.76 5.15
CA ASN A 88 5.27 2.66 6.28
C ASN A 88 6.41 2.55 7.32
N ARG A 89 7.14 1.42 7.37
CA ARG A 89 8.33 1.30 8.23
C ARG A 89 9.47 2.22 7.80
N ILE A 90 9.50 2.63 6.54
CA ILE A 90 10.51 3.54 6.00
C ILE A 90 10.24 4.93 6.59
N ILE A 91 10.97 5.28 7.64
CA ILE A 91 11.05 6.60 8.23
C ILE A 91 11.80 7.49 7.24
N LEU A 92 11.19 8.62 6.90
CA LEU A 92 11.75 9.63 6.02
C LEU A 92 11.73 10.94 6.84
N SER A 93 12.87 11.60 7.04
CA SER A 93 12.88 12.92 7.64
C SER A 93 12.20 13.91 6.72
N THR A 94 11.31 14.65 7.34
CA THR A 94 10.56 15.75 6.77
C THR A 94 11.41 17.02 6.62
N ILE A 95 12.73 16.94 6.82
CA ILE A 95 13.63 18.11 6.79
C ILE A 95 13.72 18.67 5.36
N ASN A 96 13.56 17.82 4.34
CA ASN A 96 13.53 18.23 2.95
C ASN A 96 12.10 18.31 2.43
N ASN A 97 11.61 19.55 2.30
CA ASN A 97 10.52 19.85 1.38
C ASN A 97 11.09 19.79 -0.04
N PRO A 98 10.44 19.10 -0.99
CA PRO A 98 9.13 18.47 -0.90
C PRO A 98 9.15 17.05 -0.29
N LYS A 99 8.00 16.63 0.27
CA LYS A 99 7.77 15.23 0.66
C LYS A 99 8.16 14.27 -0.48
N PRO A 100 8.68 13.07 -0.18
CA PRO A 100 8.98 12.07 -1.19
C PRO A 100 7.70 11.49 -1.83
N LYS A 101 7.86 10.83 -2.98
CA LYS A 101 6.76 10.16 -3.68
C LYS A 101 6.60 8.71 -3.24
N TYR A 102 5.42 8.33 -2.77
CA TYR A 102 5.06 6.94 -2.44
C TYR A 102 5.35 5.99 -3.60
N ALA A 103 5.07 6.42 -4.84
CA ALA A 103 5.29 5.59 -6.02
C ALA A 103 6.73 5.09 -6.16
N GLU A 104 7.71 5.94 -5.85
CA GLU A 104 9.14 5.63 -5.99
C GLU A 104 9.59 4.61 -4.95
N TRP A 105 9.15 4.80 -3.70
CA TRP A 105 9.46 3.88 -2.60
C TRP A 105 8.76 2.53 -2.75
N ALA A 106 7.48 2.52 -3.15
CA ALA A 106 6.76 1.30 -3.43
C ALA A 106 7.38 0.52 -4.61
N ALA A 107 7.84 1.21 -5.66
CA ALA A 107 8.54 0.57 -6.79
C ALA A 107 9.89 -0.01 -6.37
N ALA A 108 10.69 0.73 -5.58
CA ALA A 108 11.96 0.24 -5.08
C ALA A 108 11.77 -0.99 -4.18
N TYR A 109 10.76 -0.98 -3.32
CA TYR A 109 10.35 -2.12 -2.51
C TYR A 109 10.01 -3.35 -3.37
N VAL A 110 9.22 -3.18 -4.44
CA VAL A 110 8.88 -4.27 -5.36
C VAL A 110 10.12 -4.87 -6.01
N VAL A 111 11.11 -4.05 -6.39
CA VAL A 111 12.36 -4.53 -7.00
C VAL A 111 13.18 -5.34 -6.01
N LEU A 112 13.32 -4.87 -4.77
CA LEU A 112 14.08 -5.58 -3.73
C LEU A 112 13.46 -6.93 -3.38
N VAL A 113 12.15 -6.94 -3.10
CA VAL A 113 11.42 -8.19 -2.82
C VAL A 113 11.43 -9.12 -4.03
N GLY A 114 11.21 -8.58 -5.23
CA GLY A 114 11.28 -9.33 -6.48
C GLY A 114 12.67 -9.92 -6.77
N GLY A 115 13.72 -9.27 -6.27
CA GLY A 115 15.10 -9.74 -6.28
C GLY A 115 15.41 -10.85 -5.27
N GLY A 116 14.43 -11.25 -4.46
CA GLY A 116 14.55 -12.36 -3.51
C GLY A 116 14.75 -11.95 -2.05
N GLN A 117 14.78 -10.65 -1.74
CA GLN A 117 14.76 -10.21 -0.35
C GLN A 117 13.41 -10.49 0.31
N ASP A 118 13.41 -10.77 1.61
CA ASP A 118 12.16 -10.76 2.35
C ASP A 118 11.62 -9.32 2.51
N HIS A 119 10.33 -9.20 2.76
CA HIS A 119 9.64 -7.91 2.82
C HIS A 119 10.21 -6.96 3.90
N LYS A 120 10.65 -7.51 5.04
CA LYS A 120 11.18 -6.73 6.15
C LYS A 120 12.60 -6.29 5.86
N GLU A 121 13.43 -7.16 5.29
CA GLU A 121 14.78 -6.82 4.81
C GLU A 121 14.71 -5.69 3.78
N ALA A 122 13.83 -5.80 2.78
CA ALA A 122 13.64 -4.75 1.77
C ALA A 122 13.28 -3.39 2.40
N ALA A 123 12.39 -3.37 3.40
CA ALA A 123 12.05 -2.14 4.12
C ALA A 123 13.23 -1.55 4.91
N LEU A 124 14.06 -2.38 5.52
CA LEU A 124 15.25 -1.94 6.27
C LEU A 124 16.34 -1.41 5.34
N ASP A 125 16.53 -2.02 4.18
CA ASP A 125 17.49 -1.53 3.19
C ASP A 125 17.05 -0.20 2.59
N LEU A 126 15.75 -0.03 2.33
CA LEU A 126 15.19 1.26 1.91
C LEU A 126 15.31 2.33 3.00
N GLN A 127 15.11 1.95 4.26
CA GLN A 127 15.37 2.82 5.41
C GLN A 127 16.83 3.28 5.43
N ALA A 128 17.79 2.37 5.24
CA ALA A 128 19.21 2.70 5.20
C ALA A 128 19.54 3.62 4.01
N LEU A 129 18.95 3.37 2.83
CA LEU A 129 19.11 4.23 1.67
C LEU A 129 18.59 5.65 1.94
N ALA A 130 17.43 5.79 2.58
CA ALA A 130 16.93 7.11 2.99
C ALA A 130 17.94 7.85 3.88
N GLN A 131 18.68 7.16 4.77
CA GLN A 131 19.70 7.78 5.63
C GLN A 131 20.86 8.29 4.81
N VAL A 132 21.34 7.48 3.88
CA VAL A 132 22.48 7.82 3.02
C VAL A 132 22.18 9.06 2.17
N TYR A 133 20.95 9.20 1.67
CA TYR A 133 20.55 10.33 0.85
C TYR A 133 20.13 11.57 1.64
N GLY A 134 20.29 11.58 2.97
CA GLY A 134 19.88 12.71 3.82
C GLY A 134 18.37 12.94 3.81
N LEU A 135 17.60 11.88 3.56
CA LEU A 135 16.14 11.84 3.67
C LEU A 135 15.72 11.34 5.05
N LEU A 136 16.60 11.41 6.07
CA LEU A 136 16.39 11.03 7.48
C LEU A 136 17.04 12.02 8.45
#